data_AF-A0A2V1CX56-F1
#
_entry.id   AF-A0A2V1CX56-F1
#
_cell.length_a   1.000
_cell.length_b   1.000
_cell.length_c   1.000
_cell.angle_alpha   90.00
_cell.angle_beta   90.00
_cell.angle_gamma   90.00
#
_symmetry.space_group_name_H-M   'P 1'
#
loop_
_entity.id
_entity.type
_entity.pdbx_description
1 polymer ?
#
loop_
_entity_poly.entity_id
_entity_poly.type
_entity_poly.pdbx_seq_one_letter_code
_entity_poly.pdbx_strand_id
1 'polypeptide(L)'
;DTKYGIHTICCVGTKRLGQRGQILKNYAANIAMELNPKFGGRNHVIHENKLGIIKEDKRMVVGIDDGTHPSPGSLKDTPSVSVMVASTNKFLTQWPTILTAQNGKRRKSGTLVKCLRPGLISGRL
;
A
#
# COMPACT_ATOMS: atom_id res chain seq x y z
N ASP A 1 2.17 -11.17 -8.61
CA ASP A 1 2.80 -10.84 -7.31
C ASP A 1 3.76 -11.90 -6.81
N THR A 2 3.31 -13.06 -6.31
CA THR A 2 4.19 -14.00 -5.58
C THR A 2 5.08 -14.89 -6.45
N LYS A 3 4.53 -15.51 -7.51
CA LYS A 3 5.28 -16.49 -8.33
C LYS A 3 6.28 -15.84 -9.29
N TYR A 4 5.89 -14.73 -9.90
CA TYR A 4 6.68 -14.10 -10.98
C TYR A 4 7.12 -12.67 -10.67
N GLY A 5 6.64 -12.04 -9.60
CA GLY A 5 7.06 -10.67 -9.24
C GLY A 5 6.66 -9.56 -10.24
N ILE A 6 5.78 -9.85 -11.20
CA ILE A 6 5.37 -8.88 -12.23
C ILE A 6 4.20 -8.03 -11.73
N HIS A 7 4.31 -6.71 -11.87
CA HIS A 7 3.22 -5.77 -11.60
C HIS A 7 2.07 -5.93 -12.61
N THR A 8 0.84 -5.97 -12.10
CA THR A 8 -0.37 -6.07 -12.93
C THR A 8 -1.41 -5.01 -12.53
N ILE A 9 -2.26 -4.65 -13.49
CA ILE A 9 -3.51 -3.91 -13.28
C ILE A 9 -4.64 -4.78 -13.84
N CYS A 10 -5.66 -5.04 -13.03
CA CYS A 10 -6.81 -5.85 -13.43
C CYS A 10 -7.94 -4.92 -13.90
N CYS A 11 -8.37 -5.06 -15.16
CA CYS A 11 -9.44 -4.26 -15.74
C CYS A 11 -10.65 -5.14 -16.08
N VAL A 12 -11.86 -4.71 -15.71
CA VAL A 12 -13.09 -5.40 -16.12
C VAL A 12 -13.41 -5.02 -17.56
N GLY A 13 -13.40 -6.00 -18.47
CA GLY A 13 -13.58 -5.77 -19.91
C GLY A 13 -14.87 -5.03 -20.27
N THR A 14 -15.98 -5.32 -19.57
CA THR A 14 -17.27 -4.66 -19.78
C THR A 14 -17.27 -3.18 -19.39
N LYS A 15 -16.37 -2.73 -18.50
CA LYS A 15 -16.20 -1.30 -18.20
C LYS A 15 -15.47 -0.56 -19.32
N ARG A 16 -14.70 -1.27 -20.15
CA ARG A 16 -13.97 -0.70 -21.30
C ARG A 16 -14.80 -0.72 -22.59
N LEU A 17 -15.61 -1.77 -22.78
CA LEU A 17 -16.44 -1.96 -23.96
C LEU A 17 -17.65 -1.00 -23.93
N GLY A 18 -17.54 0.12 -24.64
CA GLY A 18 -18.66 1.05 -24.87
C GLY A 18 -18.43 2.48 -24.36
N GLN A 19 -17.38 2.72 -23.55
CA GLN A 19 -17.05 4.07 -23.09
C GLN A 19 -16.32 4.86 -24.19
N ARG A 20 -16.79 6.09 -24.46
CA ARG A 20 -16.18 7.02 -25.42
C ARG A 20 -16.02 8.41 -24.79
N GLY A 21 -15.21 9.25 -25.43
CA GLY A 21 -15.02 10.64 -25.01
C GLY A 21 -14.45 10.74 -23.59
N GLN A 22 -15.05 11.59 -22.75
CA GLN A 22 -14.53 11.90 -21.42
C GLN A 22 -14.50 10.71 -20.47
N ILE A 23 -15.46 9.78 -20.59
CA ILE A 23 -15.55 8.62 -19.68
C ILE A 23 -14.33 7.70 -19.88
N LEU A 24 -13.96 7.44 -21.14
CA LEU A 24 -12.77 6.65 -21.46
C LEU A 24 -11.48 7.35 -21.00
N LYS A 25 -11.40 8.69 -21.14
CA LYS A 25 -10.26 9.48 -20.65
C LYS A 25 -10.10 9.37 -19.13
N ASN A 26 -11.19 9.53 -18.37
CA ASN A 26 -11.17 9.42 -16.92
C ASN A 26 -10.80 7.99 -16.47
N TYR A 27 -11.34 6.98 -17.16
CA TYR A 27 -11.00 5.58 -16.89
C TYR A 27 -9.52 5.29 -17.13
N ALA A 28 -8.96 5.74 -18.26
CA ALA A 28 -7.53 5.61 -18.56
C ALA A 28 -6.66 6.39 -17.57
N ALA A 29 -7.09 7.58 -17.14
CA ALA A 29 -6.40 8.38 -16.14
C ALA A 29 -6.32 7.66 -14.78
N ASN A 30 -7.41 7.00 -14.35
CA ASN A 30 -7.40 6.20 -13.12
C ASN A 30 -6.43 5.02 -13.21
N ILE A 31 -6.39 4.32 -14.36
CA ILE A 31 -5.42 3.23 -14.57
C ILE A 31 -3.99 3.78 -14.52
N ALA A 32 -3.72 4.91 -15.19
CA ALA A 32 -2.41 5.53 -15.16
C ALA A 32 -2.01 5.93 -13.72
N MET A 33 -2.97 6.42 -12.94
CA MET A 33 -2.77 6.79 -11.54
C MET A 33 -2.43 5.59 -10.65
N GLU A 34 -2.97 4.40 -10.91
CA GLU A 34 -2.58 3.17 -10.22
C GLU A 34 -1.23 2.63 -10.70
N LEU A 35 -0.93 2.77 -11.99
CA LEU A 35 0.28 2.25 -12.61
C LEU A 35 1.53 3.03 -12.18
N ASN A 36 1.44 4.36 -12.17
CA ASN A 36 2.56 5.26 -11.88
C ASN A 36 3.28 4.93 -10.56
N PRO A 37 2.61 4.78 -9.39
CA PRO A 37 3.29 4.45 -8.14
C PRO A 37 3.88 3.04 -8.11
N LYS A 38 3.34 2.07 -8.89
CA LYS A 38 3.93 0.71 -8.99
C LYS A 38 5.34 0.73 -9.59
N PHE A 39 5.66 1.74 -10.41
CA PHE A 39 7.00 1.93 -10.98
C PHE A 39 7.80 3.03 -10.27
N GLY A 40 7.43 3.40 -9.03
CA GLY A 40 8.14 4.42 -8.26
C GLY A 40 7.76 5.87 -8.62
N GLY A 41 6.78 6.06 -9.49
CA GLY A 41 6.28 7.37 -9.90
C GLY A 41 5.50 8.09 -8.80
N ARG A 42 5.20 9.37 -9.05
CA ARG A 42 4.55 10.28 -8.10
C ARG A 42 3.36 10.95 -8.77
N ASN A 43 2.15 10.70 -8.26
CA ASN A 43 0.92 11.29 -8.82
C ASN A 43 0.73 12.73 -8.37
N HIS A 44 0.80 12.95 -7.06
CA HIS A 44 0.61 14.24 -6.43
C HIS A 44 1.62 14.42 -5.31
N VAL A 45 2.10 15.65 -5.15
CA VAL A 45 3.00 16.03 -4.06
C VAL A 45 2.41 17.21 -3.31
N ILE A 46 2.59 17.21 -1.99
CA ILE A 46 2.16 18.32 -1.16
C ILE A 46 3.21 19.44 -1.27
N HIS A 47 2.74 20.67 -1.44
CA HIS A 47 3.63 21.83 -1.50
C HIS A 47 4.41 21.98 -0.18
N GLU A 48 5.69 22.34 -0.25
CA GLU A 48 6.60 22.24 0.91
C GLU A 48 6.19 23.08 2.11
N ASN A 49 5.51 24.20 1.88
CA ASN A 49 4.97 25.07 2.95
C ASN A 49 3.84 24.41 3.75
N LYS A 50 3.21 23.35 3.24
CA LYS A 50 2.13 22.60 3.90
C LYS A 50 2.59 21.29 4.52
N LEU A 51 3.86 20.90 4.36
CA LEU A 51 4.39 19.64 4.91
C LEU A 51 4.57 19.68 6.43
N GLY A 52 4.61 20.87 7.04
CA GLY A 52 4.78 21.04 8.49
C GLY A 52 5.99 20.26 9.00
N ILE A 53 5.75 19.32 9.92
CA ILE A 53 6.80 18.50 10.51
C ILE A 53 7.50 17.59 9.48
N ILE A 54 6.84 17.17 8.40
CA ILE A 54 7.44 16.22 7.45
C ILE A 54 8.47 16.90 6.52
N LYS A 55 8.46 18.24 6.46
CA LYS A 55 9.25 19.04 5.52
C LYS A 55 10.75 18.72 5.52
N GLU A 56 11.32 18.43 6.69
CA GLU A 56 12.76 18.21 6.87
C GLU A 56 13.26 16.83 6.40
N ASP A 57 12.37 15.94 5.94
CA ASP A 57 12.72 14.57 5.52
C ASP A 57 13.41 13.72 6.60
N LYS A 58 13.21 14.10 7.87
CA LYS A 58 13.71 13.39 9.06
C LYS A 58 12.62 12.63 9.80
N ARG A 59 11.41 12.61 9.24
CA ARG A 59 10.22 12.04 9.86
C ARG A 59 9.59 11.05 8.92
N MET A 60 9.31 9.86 9.43
CA MET A 60 8.63 8.78 8.72
C MET A 60 7.21 8.64 9.26
N VAL A 61 6.24 8.57 8.38
CA VAL A 61 4.85 8.25 8.72
C VAL A 61 4.67 6.75 8.54
N VAL A 62 4.14 6.08 9.57
CA VAL A 62 3.89 4.65 9.56
C VAL A 62 2.42 4.40 9.84
N GLY A 63 1.77 3.63 8.96
CA GLY A 63 0.41 3.13 9.15
C GLY A 63 0.44 1.64 9.48
N ILE A 64 -0.32 1.22 10.49
CA ILE A 64 -0.40 -0.19 10.91
C ILE A 64 -1.88 -0.57 10.99
N ASP A 65 -2.24 -1.71 10.39
CA ASP A 65 -3.52 -2.38 10.60
C ASP A 65 -3.29 -3.78 11.18
N ASP A 66 -3.91 -4.05 12.31
CA ASP A 66 -3.71 -5.26 13.13
C ASP A 66 -4.87 -6.27 13.03
N GLY A 67 -5.90 -5.96 12.23
CA GLY A 67 -7.22 -6.52 12.45
C GLY A 67 -7.99 -6.94 11.21
N THR A 68 -7.36 -7.55 10.19
CA THR A 68 -8.14 -8.35 9.24
C THR A 68 -8.56 -9.65 9.92
N HIS A 69 -9.61 -9.56 10.75
CA HIS A 69 -10.21 -10.72 11.38
C HIS A 69 -11.03 -11.51 10.34
N PRO A 70 -11.05 -12.84 10.43
CA PRO A 70 -11.88 -13.66 9.58
C PRO A 70 -13.35 -13.25 9.70
N SER A 71 -14.07 -13.19 8.58
CA SER A 71 -15.50 -12.87 8.56
C SER A 71 -16.30 -13.85 9.44
N PRO A 72 -17.46 -13.42 10.00
CA PRO A 72 -18.36 -14.33 10.71
C PRO A 72 -18.67 -15.57 9.86
N GLY A 73 -18.45 -16.78 10.39
CA GLY A 73 -18.57 -18.05 9.65
C GLY A 73 -17.26 -18.66 9.17
N SER A 74 -16.12 -18.00 9.38
CA SER A 74 -14.79 -18.55 9.07
C SER A 74 -14.40 -19.69 10.02
N LEU A 75 -13.51 -20.57 9.54
CA LEU A 75 -12.96 -21.67 10.34
C LEU A 75 -12.24 -21.15 11.59
N LYS A 76 -12.27 -21.94 12.67
CA LYS A 76 -11.77 -21.56 14.00
C LYS A 76 -10.28 -21.16 14.01
N ASP A 77 -9.52 -21.65 13.04
CA ASP A 77 -8.08 -21.43 12.88
C ASP A 77 -7.71 -20.54 11.68
N THR A 78 -8.68 -19.81 11.10
CA THR A 78 -8.36 -18.86 10.03
C THR A 78 -7.37 -17.81 10.55
N PRO A 79 -6.20 -17.65 9.89
CA PRO A 79 -5.17 -16.72 10.34
C PRO A 79 -5.67 -15.28 10.22
N SER A 80 -5.23 -14.42 11.14
CA SER A 80 -5.35 -12.98 10.97
C SER A 80 -4.16 -12.47 10.16
N VAL A 81 -4.35 -11.35 9.48
CA VAL A 81 -3.28 -10.65 8.76
C VAL A 81 -3.07 -9.30 9.42
N SER A 82 -1.81 -8.98 9.68
CA SER A 82 -1.41 -7.64 10.08
C SER A 82 -0.48 -7.05 9.02
N VAL A 83 -0.67 -5.77 8.75
CA VAL A 83 0.03 -5.04 7.70
C VAL A 83 0.58 -3.72 8.23
N MET A 84 1.74 -3.33 7.73
CA MET A 84 2.36 -2.04 7.99
C MET A 84 2.80 -1.41 6.68
N VAL A 85 2.60 -0.11 6.55
CA VAL A 85 3.13 0.72 5.47
C VAL A 85 3.93 1.87 6.05
N ALA A 86 4.99 2.29 5.38
CA ALA A 86 5.82 3.40 5.81
C ALA A 86 6.13 4.34 4.65
N SER A 87 6.15 5.64 4.89
CA SER A 87 6.59 6.62 3.90
C SER A 87 8.10 6.57 3.71
N THR A 88 8.59 6.62 2.48
CA THR A 88 10.04 6.57 2.21
C THR A 88 10.75 7.92 2.26
N ASN A 89 10.02 9.02 2.11
CA ASN A 89 10.55 10.38 2.10
C ASN A 89 9.44 11.44 2.31
N LYS A 90 9.83 12.72 2.35
CA LYS A 90 8.96 13.89 2.52
C LYS A 90 7.90 14.07 1.44
N PHE A 91 8.03 13.41 0.28
CA PHE A 91 7.04 13.53 -0.79
C PHE A 91 5.76 12.75 -0.51
N LEU A 92 5.79 11.79 0.43
CA LEU A 92 4.63 10.99 0.86
C LEU A 92 3.90 10.27 -0.28
N THR A 93 4.65 9.84 -1.29
CA THR A 93 4.12 9.25 -2.53
C THR A 93 4.37 7.75 -2.64
N GLN A 94 5.38 7.24 -1.95
CA GLN A 94 5.78 5.84 -1.97
C GLN A 94 5.61 5.27 -0.57
N TRP A 95 4.89 4.14 -0.51
CA TRP A 95 4.43 3.50 0.72
C TRP A 95 4.66 1.99 0.62
N PRO A 96 5.92 1.54 0.71
CA PRO A 96 6.22 0.12 0.75
C PRO A 96 5.58 -0.56 1.97
N THR A 97 5.31 -1.85 1.81
CA THR A 97 4.43 -2.62 2.69
C THR A 97 5.14 -3.83 3.27
N ILE A 98 4.92 -4.09 4.56
CA ILE A 98 5.24 -5.36 5.22
C ILE A 98 3.93 -6.01 5.65
N LEU A 99 3.77 -7.29 5.32
CA LEU A 99 2.59 -8.09 5.67
C LEU A 99 3.03 -9.35 6.40
N THR A 100 2.29 -9.71 7.46
CA THR A 100 2.53 -10.91 8.25
C THR A 100 1.22 -11.63 8.55
N ALA A 101 1.19 -12.94 8.35
CA ALA A 101 0.11 -13.80 8.81
C ALA A 101 0.35 -14.21 10.28
N GLN A 102 -0.71 -14.25 11.07
CA GLN A 102 -0.65 -14.56 12.50
C GLN A 102 -1.69 -15.64 12.84
N ASN A 103 -1.30 -16.59 13.69
CA ASN A 103 -2.21 -17.64 14.14
C ASN A 103 -3.11 -17.14 15.27
N GLY A 104 -4.42 -17.24 15.05
CA GLY A 104 -5.47 -16.88 16.01
C GLY A 104 -5.75 -15.37 16.10
N LYS A 105 -6.73 -14.99 16.93
CA LYS A 105 -7.17 -13.58 17.14
C LYS A 105 -6.18 -12.70 17.92
N ARG A 106 -4.90 -13.06 17.99
CA ARG A 106 -3.92 -12.33 18.79
C ARG A 106 -3.40 -11.12 18.03
N ARG A 107 -3.71 -9.93 18.54
CA ARG A 107 -3.12 -8.66 18.10
C ARG A 107 -1.64 -8.61 18.47
N LYS A 108 -0.73 -8.92 17.54
CA LYS A 108 0.71 -8.78 17.76
C LYS A 108 1.30 -7.69 16.85
N SER A 109 0.89 -6.44 17.07
CA SER A 109 1.52 -5.25 16.46
C SER A 109 3.04 -5.21 16.70
N GLY A 110 3.51 -5.75 17.83
CA GLY A 110 4.94 -5.87 18.15
C GLY A 110 5.77 -6.72 17.18
N THR A 111 5.15 -7.58 16.37
CA THR A 111 5.87 -8.32 15.31
C THR A 111 6.20 -7.41 14.13
N LEU A 112 5.26 -6.56 13.71
CA LEU A 112 5.45 -5.65 12.57
C LEU A 112 6.51 -4.57 12.87
N VAL A 113 6.51 -4.03 14.09
CA VAL A 113 7.51 -3.05 14.53
C VAL A 113 8.92 -3.66 14.51
N LYS A 114 9.06 -4.94 14.87
CA LYS A 114 10.36 -5.65 14.77
C LYS A 114 10.82 -5.79 13.32
N CYS A 115 9.90 -5.87 12.36
CA CYS A 115 10.20 -5.94 10.93
C CYS A 115 10.59 -4.57 10.32
N LEU A 116 10.31 -3.46 11.00
CA LEU A 116 10.60 -2.10 10.50
C LEU A 116 12.11 -1.88 10.28
N ARG A 117 12.93 -2.17 11.29
CA ARG A 117 14.38 -1.92 11.22
C ARG A 117 15.08 -2.73 10.11
N PRO A 118 14.84 -4.05 9.97
CA PRO A 118 15.36 -4.80 8.82
C PRO A 118 14.80 -4.31 7.48
N GLY A 119 13.53 -3.88 7.43
CA GLY A 119 12.92 -3.30 6.24
C GLY A 119 13.67 -2.07 5.73
N LEU A 120 13.99 -1.14 6.63
CA LEU A 120 14.75 0.07 6.33
C LEU A 120 16.18 -0.22 5.88
N ILE A 121 16.87 -1.15 6.55
CA ILE A 121 18.26 -1.51 6.21
C ILE A 121 18.33 -2.20 4.84
N SER A 122 17.34 -3.03 4.51
CA SER A 122 17.32 -3.78 3.25
C SER A 122 16.84 -2.96 2.04
N GLY A 123 16.42 -1.70 2.24
CA GLY A 123 15.79 -0.88 1.20
C GLY A 123 14.45 -1.45 0.71
N ARG A 124 13.85 -2.37 1.47
CA ARG A 124 12.48 -2.86 1.23
C ARG A 124 11.44 -1.88 1.77
N LEU A 125 11.83 -1.01 2.68
CA LEU A 125 11.09 0.17 3.15
C LEU A 125 11.93 1.43 2.91
#